data_AF-A0A379AMN0-F1
#
_entry.id   AF-A0A379AMN0-F1
#
_cell.length_a   1.000
_cell.length_b   1.000
_cell.length_c   1.000
_cell.angle_alpha   90.00
_cell.angle_beta   90.00
_cell.angle_gamma   90.00
#
_symmetry.space_group_name_H-M   'P 1'
#
loop_
_entity.id
_entity.type
_entity.pdbx_description
1 polymer ?
#
loop_
_entity_poly.entity_id
_entity_poly.type
_entity_poly.pdbx_seq_one_letter_code
_entity_poly.pdbx_strand_id
1 'polypeptide(L)'
;MLPGAQGFNKVSYVVLNPSYFLFQAWREFGEHSHLQVWDKLINDGFDLLGKLSFGKTGLPMDWVALNADGSVAPAVGYSNRFSYDAIRVPLNIWWYDPHSLALVPFQRVWQGYSRMLTPAWFDVLANAPAPYHLEGGLLAVRDLTLNETGYLSDKLAADQNYFSASLQLLTWQAFQEKR
;
A
#
# COMPACT_ATOMS: atom_id res chain seq x y z
N MET A 1 -6.48 5.61 11.25
CA MET A 1 -5.34 6.12 12.06
C MET A 1 -4.79 7.36 11.39
N LEU A 2 -4.60 8.47 12.12
CA LEU A 2 -3.98 9.68 11.53
C LEU A 2 -2.49 9.45 11.24
N PRO A 3 -1.93 10.05 10.18
CA PRO A 3 -0.51 9.88 9.85
C PRO A 3 0.47 10.46 10.88
N GLY A 4 0.00 11.40 11.70
CA GLY A 4 0.77 12.00 12.77
C GLY A 4 -0.10 12.87 13.66
N ALA A 5 0.47 13.33 14.78
CA ALA A 5 -0.26 14.07 15.80
C ALA A 5 -0.75 15.45 15.33
N GLN A 6 -0.06 16.07 14.37
CA GLN A 6 -0.33 17.43 13.89
C GLN A 6 -0.30 17.50 12.37
N GLY A 7 -0.96 18.50 11.79
CA GLY A 7 -0.91 18.80 10.34
C GLY A 7 -1.93 18.04 9.49
N PHE A 8 -2.46 16.91 9.96
CA PHE A 8 -3.36 16.03 9.19
C PHE A 8 -4.84 16.19 9.52
N ASN A 9 -5.18 16.73 10.69
CA ASN A 9 -6.56 17.01 11.07
C ASN A 9 -6.92 18.46 10.67
N LYS A 10 -7.86 18.61 9.74
CA LYS A 10 -8.36 19.92 9.27
C LYS A 10 -9.80 20.11 9.73
N VAL A 11 -10.37 21.29 9.46
CA VAL A 11 -11.71 21.65 9.94
C VAL A 11 -12.80 20.71 9.39
N SER A 12 -12.76 20.38 8.10
CA SER A 12 -13.81 19.60 7.41
C SER A 12 -13.34 18.25 6.86
N TYR A 13 -12.06 17.92 7.00
CA TYR A 13 -11.49 16.67 6.50
C TYR A 13 -10.23 16.29 7.28
N VAL A 14 -9.83 15.04 7.16
CA VAL A 14 -8.53 14.56 7.60
C VAL A 14 -7.72 14.09 6.40
N VAL A 15 -6.41 14.30 6.44
CA VAL A 15 -5.46 13.77 5.45
C VAL A 15 -4.94 12.43 5.97
N LEU A 16 -5.08 11.40 5.17
CA LEU A 16 -4.66 10.04 5.50
C LEU A 16 -3.63 9.54 4.49
N ASN A 17 -2.77 8.64 4.95
CA ASN A 17 -1.85 7.89 4.11
C ASN A 17 -2.20 6.39 4.25
N PRO A 18 -2.78 5.75 3.22
CA PRO A 18 -3.21 4.36 3.31
C PRO A 18 -2.06 3.38 3.56
N SER A 19 -0.83 3.76 3.20
CA SER A 19 0.35 2.94 3.46
C SER A 19 0.68 2.77 4.94
N TYR A 20 0.07 3.57 5.82
CA TYR A 20 0.27 3.48 7.27
C TYR A 20 -0.75 2.54 7.93
N PHE A 21 -1.61 1.90 7.13
CA PHE A 21 -2.53 0.90 7.64
C PHE A 21 -1.80 -0.43 7.79
N LEU A 22 -1.07 -0.55 8.90
CA LEU A 22 -0.21 -1.69 9.24
C LEU A 22 -1.05 -2.82 9.84
N PHE A 23 -1.92 -3.43 9.03
CA PHE A 23 -2.92 -4.39 9.47
C PHE A 23 -2.36 -5.56 10.30
N GLN A 24 -1.23 -6.13 9.87
CA GLN A 24 -0.55 -7.21 10.60
C GLN A 24 -0.12 -6.76 12.01
N ALA A 25 0.51 -5.59 12.13
CA ALA A 25 0.90 -5.04 13.43
C ALA A 25 -0.32 -4.71 14.30
N TRP A 26 -1.40 -4.17 13.73
CA TRP A 26 -2.63 -3.90 14.48
C TRP A 26 -3.27 -5.18 15.01
N ARG A 27 -3.21 -6.29 14.26
CA ARG A 27 -3.67 -7.59 14.75
C ARG A 27 -2.85 -8.03 15.97
N GLU A 28 -1.52 -7.96 15.88
CA GLU A 28 -0.63 -8.30 17.00
C GLU A 28 -0.87 -7.43 18.24
N PHE A 29 -1.14 -6.13 18.06
CA PHE A 29 -1.53 -5.26 19.16
C PHE A 29 -2.86 -5.70 19.80
N GLY A 30 -3.85 -6.08 19.00
CA GLY A 30 -5.12 -6.63 19.47
C GLY A 30 -4.96 -7.95 20.22
N GLU A 31 -4.14 -8.86 19.70
CA GLU A 31 -3.81 -10.14 20.33
C GLU A 31 -3.12 -9.96 21.69
N HIS A 32 -2.24 -8.97 21.82
CA HIS A 32 -1.52 -8.71 23.07
C HIS A 32 -2.33 -7.90 24.09
N SER A 33 -3.06 -6.86 23.64
CA SER A 33 -3.76 -5.95 24.54
C SER A 33 -5.21 -6.36 24.81
N HIS A 34 -5.77 -7.27 24.01
CA HIS A 34 -7.19 -7.67 24.03
C HIS A 34 -8.19 -6.51 23.89
N LEU A 35 -7.78 -5.40 23.25
CA LEU A 35 -8.63 -4.23 23.06
C LEU A 35 -9.34 -4.29 21.70
N GLN A 36 -10.67 -4.27 21.72
CA GLN A 36 -11.51 -4.28 20.51
C GLN A 36 -11.28 -3.09 19.56
N VAL A 37 -10.62 -2.03 20.03
CA VAL A 37 -10.27 -0.86 19.20
C VAL A 37 -9.40 -1.25 18.00
N TRP A 38 -8.55 -2.28 18.14
CA TRP A 38 -7.68 -2.75 17.06
C TRP A 38 -8.46 -3.47 15.96
N ASP A 39 -9.37 -4.37 16.32
CA ASP A 39 -10.26 -5.04 15.37
C ASP A 39 -11.13 -4.02 14.64
N LYS A 40 -11.68 -3.05 15.37
CA LYS A 40 -12.44 -1.95 14.77
C LYS A 40 -11.58 -1.15 13.79
N LEU A 41 -10.35 -0.82 14.15
CA LEU A 41 -9.45 -0.05 13.30
C LEU A 41 -9.06 -0.82 12.02
N ILE A 42 -8.85 -2.14 12.11
CA ILE A 42 -8.60 -3.01 10.96
C ILE A 42 -9.80 -3.01 10.02
N ASN A 43 -11.00 -3.27 10.55
CA ASN A 43 -12.24 -3.30 9.77
C ASN A 43 -12.53 -1.96 9.10
N ASP A 44 -12.48 -0.85 9.85
CA ASP A 44 -12.66 0.49 9.32
C ASP A 44 -11.59 0.83 8.25
N GLY A 45 -10.38 0.29 8.39
CA GLY A 45 -9.29 0.45 7.42
C GLY A 45 -9.55 -0.27 6.10
N PHE A 46 -10.04 -1.51 6.13
CA PHE A 46 -10.45 -2.24 4.92
C PHE A 46 -11.66 -1.60 4.23
N ASP A 47 -12.66 -1.17 5.01
CA ASP A 47 -13.82 -0.44 4.51
C ASP A 47 -13.39 0.85 3.81
N LEU A 48 -12.43 1.58 4.39
CA LEU A 48 -11.88 2.78 3.79
C LEU A 48 -11.09 2.46 2.51
N LEU A 49 -10.22 1.45 2.50
CA LEU A 49 -9.48 1.04 1.30
C LEU A 49 -10.42 0.73 0.13
N GLY A 50 -11.57 0.11 0.37
CA GLY A 50 -12.60 -0.13 -0.64
C GLY A 50 -13.17 1.16 -1.27
N LYS A 51 -13.11 2.29 -0.56
CA LYS A 51 -13.50 3.62 -1.08
C LYS A 51 -12.36 4.34 -1.80
N LEU A 52 -11.10 4.00 -1.52
CA LEU A 52 -9.91 4.66 -2.08
C LEU A 52 -9.56 4.15 -3.48
N SER A 53 -10.56 4.04 -4.34
CA SER A 53 -10.42 3.63 -5.73
C SER A 53 -10.69 4.83 -6.62
N PHE A 54 -9.66 5.33 -7.30
CA PHE A 54 -9.75 6.50 -8.16
C PHE A 54 -9.31 6.18 -9.59
N GLY A 55 -9.75 7.01 -10.54
CA GLY A 55 -9.36 6.90 -11.94
C GLY A 55 -9.75 5.58 -12.59
N LYS A 56 -9.10 5.22 -13.71
CA LYS A 56 -9.36 3.94 -14.41
C LYS A 56 -8.61 2.77 -13.79
N THR A 57 -7.49 3.04 -13.13
CA THR A 57 -6.67 2.00 -12.49
C THR A 57 -7.31 1.46 -11.22
N GLY A 58 -8.15 2.26 -10.54
CA GLY A 58 -8.78 1.88 -9.28
C GLY A 58 -7.78 1.75 -8.12
N LEU A 59 -6.60 2.37 -8.26
CA LEU A 59 -5.56 2.36 -7.24
C LEU A 59 -5.78 3.50 -6.23
N PRO A 60 -5.35 3.31 -4.96
CA PRO A 60 -5.25 4.42 -4.03
C PRO A 60 -4.10 5.35 -4.39
N MET A 61 -4.20 6.61 -4.00
CA MET A 61 -3.08 7.54 -4.01
C MET A 61 -2.28 7.44 -2.70
N ASP A 62 -1.04 7.93 -2.72
CA ASP A 62 -0.17 8.02 -1.53
C ASP A 62 -0.86 8.77 -0.39
N TRP A 63 -1.56 9.85 -0.73
CA TRP A 63 -2.23 10.74 0.22
C TRP A 63 -3.64 11.03 -0.23
N VAL A 64 -4.59 10.87 0.69
CA VAL A 64 -6.03 11.02 0.42
C VAL A 64 -6.67 11.88 1.50
N ALA A 65 -7.68 12.64 1.14
CA ALA A 65 -8.54 13.35 2.08
C ALA A 65 -9.78 12.50 2.36
N LEU A 66 -10.12 12.36 3.65
CA LEU A 66 -11.38 11.81 4.13
C LEU A 66 -12.20 12.97 4.72
N ASN A 67 -13.29 13.32 4.06
CA ASN A 67 -14.18 14.38 4.49
C ASN A 67 -15.04 13.93 5.67
N ALA A 68 -15.55 14.88 6.45
CA ALA A 68 -16.41 14.60 7.61
C ALA A 68 -17.71 13.84 7.26
N ASP A 69 -18.17 13.93 6.01
CA ASP A 69 -19.33 13.18 5.51
C ASP A 69 -19.00 11.73 5.07
N GLY A 70 -17.74 11.32 5.20
CA GLY A 70 -17.25 10.00 4.83
C GLY A 70 -16.86 9.84 3.35
N SER A 71 -17.00 10.89 2.53
CA SER A 71 -16.49 10.89 1.15
C SER A 71 -14.97 11.02 1.11
N VAL A 72 -14.36 10.47 0.07
CA VAL A 72 -12.89 10.49 -0.12
C VAL A 72 -12.53 11.28 -1.37
N ALA A 73 -11.42 12.00 -1.30
CA ALA A 73 -10.92 12.84 -2.38
C ALA A 73 -9.38 12.81 -2.43
N PRO A 74 -8.76 13.25 -3.54
CA PRO A 74 -7.32 13.54 -3.56
C PRO A 74 -6.95 14.55 -2.47
N ALA A 75 -5.83 14.31 -1.77
CA ALA A 75 -5.36 15.25 -0.76
C ALA A 75 -4.74 16.50 -1.41
N VAL A 76 -5.22 17.68 -1.02
CA VAL A 76 -4.70 18.97 -1.53
C VAL A 76 -3.23 19.15 -1.12
N GLY A 77 -2.40 19.54 -2.07
CA GLY A 77 -0.96 19.76 -1.86
C GLY A 77 -0.09 18.51 -2.01
N TYR A 78 -0.70 17.36 -2.34
CA TYR A 78 0.00 16.11 -2.61
C TYR A 78 -0.16 15.70 -4.09
N SER A 79 0.75 14.86 -4.58
CA SER A 79 0.62 14.30 -5.92
C SER A 79 -0.51 13.27 -6.00
N ASN A 80 -1.19 13.20 -7.15
CA ASN A 80 -2.26 12.24 -7.42
C ASN A 80 -1.74 10.83 -7.77
N ARG A 81 -0.62 10.42 -7.17
CA ARG A 81 0.11 9.22 -7.58
C ARG A 81 -0.12 8.07 -6.63
N PHE A 82 -0.21 6.87 -7.20
CA PHE A 82 0.19 5.64 -6.53
C PHE A 82 1.70 5.52 -6.70
N SER A 83 2.50 5.74 -5.65
CA SER A 83 3.97 5.72 -5.75
C SER A 83 4.65 5.10 -4.52
N TYR A 84 5.72 5.72 -4.02
CA TYR A 84 6.60 5.18 -2.97
C TYR A 84 5.90 4.93 -1.63
N ASP A 85 4.81 5.64 -1.34
CA ASP A 85 4.02 5.35 -0.15
C ASP A 85 3.04 4.23 -0.43
N ALA A 86 2.14 4.43 -1.40
CA ALA A 86 1.04 3.54 -1.70
C ALA A 86 1.48 2.13 -2.13
N ILE A 87 2.70 1.96 -2.65
CA ILE A 87 3.26 0.63 -2.94
C ILE A 87 3.27 -0.30 -1.71
N ARG A 88 3.33 0.25 -0.49
CA ARG A 88 3.29 -0.56 0.75
C ARG A 88 1.88 -1.03 1.11
N VAL A 89 0.83 -0.47 0.50
CA VAL A 89 -0.56 -0.89 0.73
C VAL A 89 -0.77 -2.36 0.39
N PRO A 90 -0.48 -2.85 -0.85
CA PRO A 90 -0.62 -4.27 -1.15
C PRO A 90 0.30 -5.16 -0.29
N LEU A 91 1.51 -4.70 0.08
CA LEU A 91 2.35 -5.43 1.02
C LEU A 91 1.67 -5.61 2.38
N ASN A 92 1.14 -4.53 2.97
CA ASN A 92 0.47 -4.58 4.29
C ASN A 92 -0.81 -5.42 4.26
N ILE A 93 -1.56 -5.37 3.16
CA ILE A 93 -2.75 -6.23 2.97
C ILE A 93 -2.32 -7.69 2.91
N TRP A 94 -1.36 -8.02 2.05
CA TRP A 94 -0.88 -9.40 1.87
C TRP A 94 -0.29 -9.96 3.16
N TRP A 95 0.51 -9.17 3.87
CA TRP A 95 1.11 -9.57 5.14
C TRP A 95 0.05 -9.74 6.25
N TYR A 96 -1.12 -9.13 6.15
CA TYR A 96 -2.22 -9.45 7.07
C TYR A 96 -2.96 -10.72 6.63
N ASP A 97 -3.39 -10.75 5.37
CA ASP A 97 -4.17 -11.83 4.73
C ASP A 97 -3.78 -11.96 3.24
N PRO A 98 -2.99 -12.99 2.87
CA PRO A 98 -2.58 -13.26 1.49
C PRO A 98 -3.74 -13.55 0.52
N HIS A 99 -4.92 -13.88 1.03
CA HIS A 99 -6.11 -14.20 0.23
C HIS A 99 -7.10 -13.03 0.13
N SER A 100 -6.75 -11.87 0.68
CA SER A 100 -7.64 -10.71 0.71
C SER A 100 -8.03 -10.25 -0.70
N LEU A 101 -9.33 -10.08 -0.92
CA LEU A 101 -9.86 -9.50 -2.17
C LEU A 101 -9.44 -8.03 -2.36
N ALA A 102 -8.97 -7.36 -1.31
CA ALA A 102 -8.43 -5.99 -1.41
C ALA A 102 -7.13 -5.93 -2.24
N LEU A 103 -6.48 -7.06 -2.53
CA LEU A 103 -5.32 -7.14 -3.43
C LEU A 103 -5.70 -7.03 -4.91
N VAL A 104 -6.94 -7.35 -5.28
CA VAL A 104 -7.40 -7.48 -6.68
C VAL A 104 -7.12 -6.24 -7.54
N PRO A 105 -7.33 -4.98 -7.08
CA PRO A 105 -7.03 -3.81 -7.89
C PRO A 105 -5.54 -3.73 -8.30
N PHE A 106 -4.63 -3.99 -7.35
CA PHE A 106 -3.18 -4.00 -7.61
C PHE A 106 -2.80 -5.12 -8.56
N GLN A 107 -3.35 -6.32 -8.32
CA GLN A 107 -3.11 -7.49 -9.17
C GLN A 107 -3.55 -7.23 -10.61
N ARG A 108 -4.76 -6.70 -10.81
CA ARG A 108 -5.31 -6.37 -12.12
C ARG A 108 -4.42 -5.40 -12.90
N VAL A 109 -3.94 -4.34 -12.25
CA VAL A 109 -3.06 -3.37 -12.90
C VAL A 109 -1.73 -4.02 -13.29
N TRP A 110 -1.07 -4.73 -12.38
CA TRP A 110 0.26 -5.29 -12.64
C TRP A 110 0.26 -6.52 -13.55
N GLN A 111 -0.82 -7.30 -13.62
CA GLN A 111 -0.99 -8.37 -14.60
C GLN A 111 -1.04 -7.86 -16.05
N GLY A 112 -1.37 -6.58 -16.25
CA GLY A 112 -1.34 -5.94 -17.57
C GLY A 112 0.06 -5.66 -18.12
N TYR A 113 1.11 -5.88 -17.34
CA TYR A 113 2.50 -5.60 -17.71
C TYR A 113 3.35 -6.87 -17.59
N SER A 114 4.36 -6.97 -18.46
CA SER A 114 5.46 -7.91 -18.19
C SER A 114 6.22 -7.46 -16.93
N ARG A 115 6.76 -8.42 -16.17
CA ARG A 115 7.41 -8.19 -14.87
C ARG A 115 8.41 -7.02 -14.93
N MET A 116 9.33 -7.03 -15.88
CA MET A 116 10.40 -6.02 -16.01
C MET A 116 9.95 -4.69 -16.61
N LEU A 117 8.72 -4.60 -17.14
CA LEU A 117 8.16 -3.38 -17.74
C LEU A 117 7.02 -2.78 -16.92
N THR A 118 6.78 -3.28 -15.71
CA THR A 118 5.74 -2.73 -14.83
C THR A 118 6.15 -1.32 -14.38
N PRO A 119 5.32 -0.28 -14.60
CA PRO A 119 5.66 1.10 -14.24
C PRO A 119 5.90 1.31 -12.73
N ALA A 120 6.85 2.18 -12.39
CA ALA A 120 7.23 2.44 -10.99
C ALA A 120 6.16 3.16 -10.15
N TRP A 121 5.32 3.96 -10.81
CA TRP A 121 4.20 4.69 -10.21
C TRP A 121 3.13 4.94 -11.27
N PHE A 122 1.92 5.30 -10.82
CA PHE A 122 0.80 5.69 -11.69
C PHE A 122 0.22 7.02 -11.21
N ASP A 123 0.13 8.01 -12.09
CA ASP A 123 -0.74 9.16 -11.87
C ASP A 123 -2.19 8.69 -12.06
N VAL A 124 -2.91 8.59 -10.96
CA VAL A 124 -4.20 7.90 -10.89
C VAL A 124 -5.29 8.72 -11.60
N LEU A 125 -5.23 10.04 -11.54
CA LEU A 125 -6.23 10.89 -12.18
C LEU A 125 -5.91 11.13 -13.66
N ALA A 126 -4.64 11.31 -14.01
CA ALA A 126 -4.22 11.47 -15.40
C ALA A 126 -4.19 10.13 -16.18
N ASN A 127 -4.25 9.00 -15.48
CA ASN A 127 -4.05 7.65 -16.04
C ASN A 127 -2.71 7.50 -16.78
N ALA A 128 -1.67 8.14 -16.25
CA ALA A 128 -0.35 8.15 -16.85
C ALA A 128 0.62 7.31 -16.00
N PRO A 129 1.26 6.26 -16.57
CA PRO A 129 2.28 5.50 -15.88
C PRO A 129 3.62 6.26 -15.83
N ALA A 130 4.49 5.87 -14.90
CA ALA A 130 5.87 6.32 -14.86
C ALA A 130 6.62 5.99 -16.17
N PRO A 131 7.57 6.83 -16.62
CA PRO A 131 8.42 6.54 -17.77
C PRO A 131 9.56 5.55 -17.46
N TYR A 132 9.59 4.99 -16.25
CA TYR A 132 10.56 4.00 -15.78
C TYR A 132 9.84 2.91 -14.96
N HIS A 133 10.52 1.80 -14.72
CA HIS A 133 9.91 0.56 -14.22
C HIS A 133 10.19 0.30 -12.74
N LEU A 134 9.42 -0.62 -12.14
CA LEU A 134 9.70 -1.16 -10.82
C LEU A 134 11.05 -1.89 -10.81
N GLU A 135 11.81 -1.70 -9.74
CA GLU A 135 13.09 -2.36 -9.50
C GLU A 135 13.27 -2.69 -8.02
N GLY A 136 14.17 -3.63 -7.71
CA GLY A 136 14.52 -4.03 -6.34
C GLY A 136 13.30 -4.30 -5.46
N GLY A 137 13.20 -3.61 -4.32
CA GLY A 137 12.10 -3.80 -3.37
C GLY A 137 10.72 -3.45 -3.90
N LEU A 138 10.60 -2.49 -4.83
CA LEU A 138 9.33 -2.19 -5.48
C LEU A 138 8.85 -3.38 -6.32
N LEU A 139 9.78 -4.01 -7.04
CA LEU A 139 9.49 -5.18 -7.85
C LEU A 139 9.18 -6.40 -6.97
N ALA A 140 9.87 -6.55 -5.83
CA ALA A 140 9.57 -7.59 -4.85
C ALA A 140 8.12 -7.51 -4.35
N VAL A 141 7.59 -6.33 -4.03
CA VAL A 141 6.19 -6.17 -3.61
C VAL A 141 5.21 -6.62 -4.71
N ARG A 142 5.49 -6.27 -5.97
CA ARG A 142 4.70 -6.75 -7.11
C ARG A 142 4.74 -8.27 -7.20
N ASP A 143 5.91 -8.88 -7.07
CA ASP A 143 6.09 -10.33 -7.16
C ASP A 143 5.33 -11.05 -6.03
N LEU A 144 5.40 -10.53 -4.80
CA LEU A 144 4.61 -11.03 -3.67
C LEU A 144 3.10 -10.95 -3.97
N THR A 145 2.64 -9.79 -4.44
CA THR A 145 1.22 -9.52 -4.68
C THR A 145 0.64 -10.38 -5.80
N LEU A 146 1.45 -10.72 -6.82
CA LEU A 146 1.08 -11.61 -7.92
C LEU A 146 1.40 -13.09 -7.65
N ASN A 147 1.86 -13.42 -6.44
CA ASN A 147 2.25 -14.77 -6.04
C ASN A 147 3.38 -15.38 -6.92
N GLU A 148 4.25 -14.55 -7.46
CA GLU A 148 5.46 -14.96 -8.19
C GLU A 148 6.65 -15.10 -7.21
N THR A 149 6.45 -15.89 -6.16
CA THR A 149 7.31 -15.95 -4.97
C THR A 149 8.72 -16.49 -5.24
N GLY A 150 8.94 -17.15 -6.39
CA GLY A 150 10.26 -17.64 -6.81
C GLY A 150 11.30 -16.55 -7.08
N TYR A 151 10.88 -15.28 -7.22
CA TYR A 151 11.78 -14.13 -7.38
C TYR A 151 12.13 -13.43 -6.07
N LEU A 152 11.48 -13.77 -4.96
CA LEU A 152 11.70 -13.11 -3.68
C LEU A 152 13.02 -13.55 -3.06
N SER A 153 13.74 -12.61 -2.45
CA SER A 153 15.01 -12.87 -1.77
C SER A 153 15.34 -11.79 -0.74
N ASP A 154 16.05 -12.16 0.32
CA ASP A 154 16.70 -11.27 1.28
C ASP A 154 18.07 -10.74 0.82
N LYS A 155 18.59 -11.22 -0.31
CA LYS A 155 19.89 -10.78 -0.84
C LYS A 155 19.78 -9.42 -1.48
N LEU A 156 20.44 -8.44 -0.88
CA LEU A 156 20.50 -7.07 -1.36
C LEU A 156 21.64 -6.88 -2.36
N ALA A 157 21.41 -6.04 -3.38
CA ALA A 157 22.50 -5.59 -4.24
C ALA A 157 23.37 -4.56 -3.50
N ALA A 158 24.67 -4.53 -3.82
CA ALA A 158 25.64 -3.69 -3.10
C ALA A 158 25.37 -2.18 -3.23
N ASP A 159 24.75 -1.77 -4.34
CA ASP A 159 24.38 -0.39 -4.67
C ASP A 159 22.90 -0.08 -4.46
N GLN A 160 22.14 -1.02 -3.89
CA GLN A 160 20.72 -0.84 -3.65
C GLN A 160 20.47 0.26 -2.61
N ASN A 161 19.67 1.26 -2.99
CA ASN A 161 19.33 2.35 -2.07
C ASN A 161 18.52 1.85 -0.86
N TYR A 162 18.57 2.62 0.22
CA TYR A 162 17.90 2.31 1.50
C TYR A 162 16.43 1.92 1.33
N PHE A 163 15.65 2.73 0.60
CA PHE A 163 14.21 2.48 0.45
C PHE A 163 13.94 1.13 -0.22
N SER A 164 14.63 0.87 -1.33
CA SER A 164 14.50 -0.39 -2.07
C SER A 164 14.95 -1.58 -1.23
N ALA A 165 16.08 -1.46 -0.52
CA ALA A 165 16.60 -2.51 0.34
C ALA A 165 15.64 -2.86 1.49
N SER A 166 15.15 -1.85 2.22
CA SER A 166 14.19 -2.04 3.30
C SER A 166 12.90 -2.70 2.79
N LEU A 167 12.36 -2.23 1.66
CA LEU A 167 11.12 -2.76 1.11
C LEU A 167 11.29 -4.22 0.64
N GLN A 168 12.45 -4.58 0.09
CA GLN A 168 12.76 -5.97 -0.27
C GLN A 168 12.82 -6.86 0.97
N LEU A 169 13.52 -6.44 2.03
CA LEU A 169 13.63 -7.21 3.27
C LEU A 169 12.27 -7.39 3.96
N LEU A 170 11.44 -6.33 4.01
CA LEU A 170 10.09 -6.41 4.56
C LEU A 170 9.20 -7.35 3.74
N THR A 171 9.32 -7.31 2.41
CA THR A 171 8.58 -8.21 1.51
C THR A 171 9.00 -9.66 1.72
N TRP A 172 10.30 -9.92 1.88
CA TRP A 172 10.81 -11.24 2.19
C TRP A 172 10.31 -11.74 3.55
N GLN A 173 10.38 -10.88 4.58
CA GLN A 173 9.89 -11.21 5.92
C GLN A 173 8.39 -11.55 5.91
N ALA A 174 7.57 -10.71 5.25
CA ALA A 174 6.15 -10.97 5.08
C ALA A 174 5.90 -12.37 4.50
N PHE A 175 6.62 -12.71 3.43
CA PHE A 175 6.53 -14.02 2.80
C PHE A 175 6.92 -15.15 3.75
N GLN A 176 8.01 -15.02 4.51
CA GLN A 176 8.44 -16.06 5.45
C GLN A 176 7.44 -16.30 6.59
N GLU A 177 6.81 -15.26 7.11
CA GLU A 177 5.85 -15.37 8.21
C GLU A 177 4.51 -16.00 7.80
N LYS A 178 4.19 -16.00 6.50
CA LYS A 178 2.92 -16.52 5.95
C LYS A 178 3.04 -17.81 5.17
N ARG A 179 4.27 -18.33 5.00
CA ARG A 179 4.54 -19.58 4.30
C ARG A 179 4.14 -20.81 5.12
#